data_AF-A0A9D8XX58-F1
#
_entry.id   AF-A0A9D8XX58-F1
#
_cell.length_a   1.000
_cell.length_b   1.000
_cell.length_c   1.000
_cell.angle_alpha   90.00
_cell.angle_beta   90.00
_cell.angle_gamma   90.00
#
_symmetry.space_group_name_H-M   'P 1'
#
loop_
_entity.id
_entity.type
_entity.pdbx_description
1 polymer ?
#
loop_
_entity_poly.entity_id
_entity_poly.type
_entity_poly.pdbx_seq_one_letter_code
_entity_poly.pdbx_strand_id
1 'polypeptide(L)'
;MGLTIAQKIIKAHLLSGEMTPGSEIGLRIDQTLTQDATGTMAYLEFEAIGIPRVRTELSVAYIDHNTLQSGFENADDHLYIQSVAKKYGLRFSRPGNGICHQVHLERFGKPGKTLIGSDSHTPTGGGIGMLAMGAGGLDVAVAMGGGAYYVTMPKMILVKLSGKLRPWVSAKDVSLELLRILSVKGGVGSIIEWGGEGVSTLTVPQRATITNMGTELGATTSIFPSDEVTRAFLAAEGREGDYTPLSSDSDAVYDRVIEIDLSTLEPLVACPHSPDNVKPVSELSDVKVDQVCVGSCTNSSLADLLRVASMLKCKKIADSVSMSVSPGSKQVLSMLSDCGALSDILASGARLLECACGPCIGMGFSPNS
;
A
#
# COMPACT_ATOMS: atom_id res chain seq x y z
N MET A 1 -27.25 10.65 -12.91
CA MET A 1 -25.81 10.55 -13.16
C MET A 1 -25.32 9.37 -12.38
N GLY A 2 -24.67 8.43 -13.07
CA GLY A 2 -24.00 7.30 -12.46
C GLY A 2 -22.90 7.75 -11.48
N LEU A 3 -22.58 6.87 -10.55
CA LEU A 3 -21.55 7.07 -9.54
C LEU A 3 -20.29 6.27 -9.90
N THR A 4 -19.14 6.85 -9.60
CA THR A 4 -17.86 6.14 -9.64
C THR A 4 -17.78 5.08 -8.52
N ILE A 5 -16.81 4.17 -8.53
CA ILE A 5 -16.61 3.20 -7.44
C ILE A 5 -16.40 3.95 -6.12
N ALA A 6 -15.50 4.94 -6.13
CA ALA A 6 -15.22 5.74 -4.95
C ALA A 6 -16.46 6.47 -4.43
N GLN A 7 -17.25 7.08 -5.32
CA GLN A 7 -18.50 7.74 -4.93
C GLN A 7 -19.54 6.76 -4.35
N LYS A 8 -19.65 5.54 -4.89
CA LYS A 8 -20.54 4.51 -4.33
C LYS A 8 -20.14 4.14 -2.90
N ILE A 9 -18.84 3.95 -2.66
CA ILE A 9 -18.34 3.63 -1.32
C ILE A 9 -18.54 4.81 -0.38
N ILE A 10 -18.19 6.04 -0.79
CA ILE A 10 -18.44 7.26 -0.01
C ILE A 10 -19.92 7.36 0.36
N LYS A 11 -20.83 7.20 -0.60
CA LYS A 11 -22.28 7.27 -0.37
C LYS A 11 -22.77 6.23 0.65
N ALA A 12 -22.24 5.01 0.60
CA ALA A 12 -22.61 3.94 1.52
C ALA A 12 -22.10 4.15 2.96
N HIS A 13 -21.07 4.99 3.14
CA HIS A 13 -20.42 5.26 4.41
C HIS A 13 -20.62 6.71 4.90
N LEU A 14 -21.38 7.53 4.18
CA LEU A 14 -21.63 8.92 4.53
C LEU A 14 -22.49 9.02 5.80
N LEU A 15 -21.97 9.74 6.80
CA LEU A 15 -22.65 10.06 8.05
C LEU A 15 -23.16 11.51 8.06
N SER A 16 -22.43 12.43 7.43
CA SER A 16 -22.78 13.85 7.36
C SER A 16 -22.14 14.54 6.15
N GLY A 17 -22.70 15.67 5.74
CA GLY A 17 -22.24 16.47 4.61
C GLY A 17 -22.91 16.11 3.29
N GLU A 18 -22.52 16.81 2.23
CA GLU A 18 -23.00 16.58 0.86
C GLU A 18 -21.83 16.15 -0.02
N MET A 19 -22.07 15.22 -0.95
CA MET A 19 -21.05 14.72 -1.90
C MET A 19 -20.76 15.72 -3.03
N THR A 20 -20.71 17.00 -2.70
CA THR A 20 -20.30 18.09 -3.59
C THR A 20 -18.79 18.28 -3.45
N PRO A 21 -17.99 18.14 -4.53
CA PRO A 21 -16.54 18.30 -4.44
C PRO A 21 -16.13 19.61 -3.76
N GLY A 22 -15.21 19.54 -2.79
CA GLY A 22 -14.77 20.67 -1.98
C GLY A 22 -15.56 20.89 -0.67
N SER A 23 -16.72 20.24 -0.49
CA SER A 23 -17.45 20.26 0.79
C SER A 23 -16.87 19.27 1.79
N GLU A 24 -16.98 19.55 3.09
CA GLU A 24 -16.61 18.59 4.13
C GLU A 24 -17.65 17.47 4.22
N ILE A 25 -17.18 16.22 4.29
CA ILE A 25 -18.00 15.03 4.51
C ILE A 25 -17.48 14.25 5.71
N GLY A 26 -18.39 13.67 6.48
CA GLY A 26 -18.08 12.76 7.58
C GLY A 26 -18.35 11.32 7.16
N LEU A 27 -17.36 10.45 7.27
CA LEU A 27 -17.42 9.05 6.87
C LEU A 27 -17.36 8.11 8.07
N ARG A 28 -18.18 7.06 8.04
CA ARG A 28 -17.99 5.88 8.89
C ARG A 28 -16.78 5.11 8.38
N ILE A 29 -15.91 4.69 9.29
CA ILE A 29 -14.76 3.85 8.99
C ILE A 29 -15.00 2.43 9.47
N ASP A 30 -14.86 1.45 8.57
CA ASP A 30 -15.05 0.03 8.89
C ASP A 30 -13.79 -0.57 9.52
N GLN A 31 -12.62 -0.22 8.98
CA GLN A 31 -11.34 -0.80 9.40
C GLN A 31 -10.34 0.30 9.76
N THR A 32 -9.50 0.04 10.77
CA THR A 32 -8.33 0.87 11.05
C THR A 32 -7.05 0.06 11.14
N LEU A 33 -5.93 0.70 10.81
CA LEU A 33 -4.61 0.17 11.10
C LEU A 33 -3.71 1.20 11.78
N THR A 34 -2.79 0.73 12.60
CA THR A 34 -1.65 1.52 13.06
C THR A 34 -0.38 0.74 12.84
N GLN A 35 0.73 1.45 12.69
CA GLN A 35 2.09 0.90 12.80
C GLN A 35 2.73 1.37 14.11
N ASP A 36 3.86 0.81 14.52
CA ASP A 36 4.42 0.99 15.86
C ASP A 36 5.07 2.37 16.10
N ALA A 37 5.60 3.03 15.08
CA ALA A 37 6.15 4.37 15.18
C ALA A 37 5.09 5.47 15.39
N THR A 38 3.87 5.31 14.88
CA THR A 38 2.77 6.29 15.07
C THR A 38 1.66 5.78 16.00
N GLY A 39 1.60 4.47 16.21
CA GLY A 39 0.55 3.79 16.97
C GLY A 39 0.55 4.16 18.44
N THR A 40 1.72 4.29 19.08
CA THR A 40 1.82 4.65 20.50
C THR A 40 1.01 5.90 20.83
N MET A 41 1.20 6.97 20.05
CA MET A 41 0.45 8.23 20.21
C MET A 41 -1.04 8.07 19.92
N ALA A 42 -1.41 7.39 18.82
CA ALA A 42 -2.82 7.14 18.49
C ALA A 42 -3.54 6.37 19.61
N TYR A 43 -2.85 5.45 20.28
CA TYR A 43 -3.41 4.70 21.39
C TYR A 43 -3.54 5.53 22.66
N LEU A 44 -2.56 6.37 22.99
CA LEU A 44 -2.69 7.29 24.13
C LEU A 44 -3.88 8.25 23.94
N GLU A 45 -4.08 8.76 22.73
CA GLU A 45 -5.25 9.55 22.36
C GLU A 45 -6.55 8.74 22.50
N PHE A 46 -6.57 7.49 22.02
CA PHE A 46 -7.73 6.61 22.16
C PHE A 46 -8.08 6.31 23.63
N GLU A 47 -7.08 6.06 24.47
CA GLU A 47 -7.28 5.86 25.91
C GLU A 47 -7.90 7.11 26.56
N ALA A 48 -7.44 8.31 26.15
CA ALA A 48 -7.96 9.57 26.64
C ALA A 48 -9.42 9.85 26.24
N ILE A 49 -9.91 9.28 25.12
CA ILE A 49 -11.34 9.34 24.74
C ILE A 49 -12.22 8.61 25.77
N GLY A 50 -11.67 7.64 26.52
CA GLY A 50 -12.39 6.95 27.60
C GLY A 50 -13.39 5.89 27.13
N ILE A 51 -13.27 5.42 25.89
CA ILE A 51 -14.10 4.33 25.34
C ILE A 51 -13.50 2.97 25.73
N PRO A 52 -14.30 2.01 26.22
CA PRO A 52 -13.77 0.76 26.79
C PRO A 52 -13.28 -0.26 25.76
N ARG A 53 -13.65 -0.11 24.48
CA ARG A 53 -13.30 -1.04 23.40
C ARG A 53 -13.43 -0.34 22.04
N VAL A 54 -12.62 -0.74 21.06
CA VAL A 54 -12.79 -0.29 19.66
C VAL A 54 -14.19 -0.65 19.13
N ARG A 55 -14.74 0.21 18.26
CA ARG A 55 -16.09 0.10 17.67
C ARG A 55 -16.09 -0.13 16.15
N THR A 56 -14.94 -0.02 15.51
CA THR A 56 -14.70 -0.44 14.12
C THR A 56 -14.97 -1.94 13.96
N GLU A 57 -15.25 -2.38 12.73
CA GLU A 57 -15.38 -3.81 12.42
C GLU A 57 -14.06 -4.55 12.65
N LEU A 58 -12.93 -3.87 12.38
CA LEU A 58 -11.59 -4.37 12.61
C LEU A 58 -10.61 -3.23 12.91
N SER A 59 -9.78 -3.40 13.94
CA SER A 59 -8.59 -2.57 14.15
C SER A 59 -7.38 -3.45 14.36
N VAL A 60 -6.26 -3.12 13.70
CA VAL A 60 -5.03 -3.90 13.74
C VAL A 60 -3.82 -3.02 14.06
N ALA A 61 -3.07 -3.40 15.09
CA ALA A 61 -1.79 -2.83 15.44
C ALA A 61 -0.66 -3.66 14.81
N TYR A 62 0.18 -3.04 13.99
CA TYR A 62 1.33 -3.68 13.35
C TYR A 62 2.65 -3.23 14.00
N ILE A 63 3.56 -4.18 14.20
CA ILE A 63 4.94 -3.88 14.60
C ILE A 63 5.86 -4.20 13.42
N ASP A 64 6.20 -3.18 12.64
CA ASP A 64 6.92 -3.31 11.37
C ASP A 64 7.89 -2.16 11.06
N HIS A 65 7.91 -1.09 11.86
CA HIS A 65 8.82 0.04 11.71
C HIS A 65 10.05 -0.12 12.62
N ASN A 66 9.87 -0.19 13.94
CA ASN A 66 10.97 -0.20 14.92
C ASN A 66 11.46 -1.62 15.28
N THR A 67 11.63 -2.52 14.30
CA THR A 67 12.02 -3.91 14.58
C THR A 67 13.53 -4.10 14.82
N LEU A 68 14.36 -3.13 14.43
CA LEU A 68 15.79 -3.14 14.77
C LEU A 68 16.07 -2.98 16.26
N GLN A 69 15.09 -2.45 17.02
CA GLN A 69 15.19 -2.20 18.46
C GLN A 69 16.48 -1.47 18.84
N SER A 70 16.67 -0.28 18.29
CA SER A 70 17.87 0.55 18.50
C SER A 70 18.05 1.01 19.96
N GLY A 71 16.99 0.96 20.76
CA GLY A 71 16.95 1.32 22.19
C GLY A 71 15.86 0.55 22.94
N PHE A 72 15.85 0.66 24.26
CA PHE A 72 14.87 -0.02 25.12
C PHE A 72 13.44 0.54 24.92
N GLU A 73 13.33 1.79 24.49
CA GLU A 73 12.08 2.46 24.17
C GLU A 73 11.25 1.69 23.14
N ASN A 74 11.90 1.05 22.17
CA ASN A 74 11.19 0.24 21.17
C ASN A 74 10.53 -1.00 21.82
N ALA A 75 11.23 -1.67 22.75
CA ALA A 75 10.66 -2.82 23.44
C ALA A 75 9.50 -2.41 24.37
N ASP A 76 9.64 -1.26 25.05
CA ASP A 76 8.61 -0.69 25.90
C ASP A 76 7.37 -0.28 25.09
N ASP A 77 7.55 0.40 23.96
CA ASP A 77 6.47 0.75 23.03
C ASP A 77 5.75 -0.48 22.50
N HIS A 78 6.49 -1.51 22.09
CA HIS A 78 5.90 -2.76 21.59
C HIS A 78 5.08 -3.48 22.65
N LEU A 79 5.56 -3.49 23.90
CA LEU A 79 4.84 -4.06 25.04
C LEU A 79 3.58 -3.24 25.36
N TYR A 80 3.68 -1.92 25.34
CA TYR A 80 2.54 -1.02 25.50
C TYR A 80 1.48 -1.29 24.44
N ILE A 81 1.83 -1.28 23.15
CA ILE A 81 0.91 -1.54 22.03
C ILE A 81 0.27 -2.93 22.17
N GLN A 82 1.04 -3.95 22.53
CA GLN A 82 0.51 -5.30 22.77
C GLN A 82 -0.54 -5.29 23.89
N SER A 83 -0.29 -4.57 24.98
CA SER A 83 -1.20 -4.47 26.12
C SER A 83 -2.49 -3.72 25.77
N VAL A 84 -2.38 -2.62 25.00
CA VAL A 84 -3.51 -1.84 24.48
C VAL A 84 -4.35 -2.70 23.55
N ALA A 85 -3.72 -3.41 22.60
CA ALA A 85 -4.43 -4.29 21.68
C ALA A 85 -5.25 -5.34 22.43
N LYS A 86 -4.66 -5.96 23.45
CA LYS A 86 -5.36 -6.92 24.32
C LYS A 86 -6.51 -6.28 25.11
N LYS A 87 -6.29 -5.09 25.69
CA LYS A 87 -7.26 -4.38 26.53
C LYS A 87 -8.48 -3.92 25.72
N TYR A 88 -8.26 -3.31 24.57
CA TYR A 88 -9.29 -2.64 23.78
C TYR A 88 -9.82 -3.47 22.61
N GLY A 89 -9.31 -4.69 22.41
CA GLY A 89 -9.85 -5.64 21.45
C GLY A 89 -9.34 -5.47 20.02
N LEU A 90 -8.15 -4.88 19.83
CA LEU A 90 -7.47 -4.85 18.55
C LEU A 90 -6.78 -6.17 18.25
N ARG A 91 -6.53 -6.46 16.98
CA ARG A 91 -5.57 -7.51 16.60
C ARG A 91 -4.15 -6.95 16.71
N PHE A 92 -3.25 -7.76 17.23
CA PHE A 92 -1.83 -7.43 17.35
C PHE A 92 -1.02 -8.27 16.37
N SER A 93 -0.43 -7.62 15.36
CA SER A 93 0.53 -8.24 14.46
C SER A 93 1.93 -8.05 15.03
N ARG A 94 2.55 -9.16 15.43
CA ARG A 94 3.86 -9.20 16.11
C ARG A 94 5.00 -8.79 15.17
N PRO A 95 6.15 -8.37 15.72
CA PRO A 95 7.38 -8.20 14.94
C PRO A 95 7.66 -9.42 14.05
N GLY A 96 8.09 -9.18 12.82
CA GLY A 96 8.42 -10.21 11.84
C GLY A 96 7.22 -10.84 11.11
N ASN A 97 5.98 -10.44 11.41
CA ASN A 97 4.81 -10.90 10.64
C ASN A 97 4.78 -10.31 9.21
N GLY A 98 5.21 -9.07 9.05
CA GLY A 98 5.16 -8.35 7.79
C GLY A 98 4.78 -6.88 7.91
N ILE A 99 4.99 -6.18 6.81
CA ILE A 99 4.64 -4.77 6.63
C ILE A 99 3.13 -4.62 6.69
N CYS A 100 2.67 -3.61 7.42
CA CYS A 100 1.27 -3.37 7.74
C CYS A 100 0.35 -3.48 6.53
N HIS A 101 0.65 -2.78 5.43
CA HIS A 101 -0.16 -2.79 4.22
C HIS A 101 -0.22 -4.14 3.53
N GLN A 102 0.90 -4.85 3.45
CA GLN A 102 0.98 -6.17 2.82
C GLN A 102 0.16 -7.19 3.63
N VAL A 103 0.35 -7.21 4.96
CA VAL A 103 -0.39 -8.12 5.84
C VAL A 103 -1.88 -7.75 5.85
N HIS A 104 -2.22 -6.47 5.82
CA HIS A 104 -3.61 -6.02 5.74
C HIS A 104 -4.28 -6.50 4.45
N LEU A 105 -3.60 -6.34 3.31
CA LEU A 105 -4.08 -6.81 2.01
C LEU A 105 -4.33 -8.33 2.01
N GLU A 106 -3.37 -9.11 2.52
CA GLU A 106 -3.45 -10.59 2.58
C GLU A 106 -4.56 -11.07 3.55
N ARG A 107 -4.69 -10.44 4.73
CA ARG A 107 -5.46 -11.02 5.85
C ARG A 107 -6.76 -10.34 6.20
N PHE A 108 -6.94 -9.06 5.85
CA PHE A 108 -8.04 -8.27 6.38
C PHE A 108 -8.79 -7.41 5.36
N GLY A 109 -8.14 -6.97 4.27
CA GLY A 109 -8.74 -6.06 3.30
C GLY A 109 -9.95 -6.66 2.61
N LYS A 110 -11.02 -5.87 2.44
CA LYS A 110 -12.28 -6.32 1.83
C LYS A 110 -12.79 -5.29 0.82
N PRO A 111 -13.11 -5.68 -0.42
CA PRO A 111 -13.67 -4.76 -1.40
C PRO A 111 -14.89 -4.02 -0.86
N GLY A 112 -14.96 -2.71 -1.08
CA GLY A 112 -16.11 -1.86 -0.76
C GLY A 112 -16.12 -1.31 0.66
N LYS A 113 -15.15 -1.71 1.49
CA LYS A 113 -14.96 -1.21 2.84
C LYS A 113 -14.06 0.02 2.88
N THR A 114 -14.24 0.81 3.93
CA THR A 114 -13.42 1.98 4.26
C THR A 114 -12.30 1.60 5.23
N LEU A 115 -11.12 2.15 5.02
CA LEU A 115 -9.95 1.95 5.86
C LEU A 115 -9.24 3.29 6.08
N ILE A 116 -8.92 3.62 7.34
CA ILE A 116 -7.91 4.65 7.60
C ILE A 116 -6.77 4.08 8.43
N GLY A 117 -5.56 4.56 8.15
CA GLY A 117 -4.36 4.11 8.84
C GLY A 117 -3.48 5.26 9.26
N SER A 118 -2.77 5.12 10.39
CA SER A 118 -1.76 6.09 10.85
C SER A 118 -0.46 6.02 10.03
N ASP A 119 -0.60 5.82 8.73
CA ASP A 119 0.47 5.64 7.75
C ASP A 119 0.04 6.17 6.38
N SER A 120 0.94 6.88 5.70
CA SER A 120 0.66 7.55 4.43
C SER A 120 0.38 6.59 3.27
N HIS A 121 0.88 5.36 3.32
CA HIS A 121 0.76 4.37 2.25
C HIS A 121 -0.42 3.42 2.45
N THR A 122 -1.33 3.73 3.39
CA THR A 122 -2.64 3.07 3.54
C THR A 122 -3.45 2.92 2.23
N PRO A 123 -3.35 3.85 1.24
CA PRO A 123 -3.94 3.67 -0.10
C PRO A 123 -3.57 2.36 -0.83
N THR A 124 -2.57 1.60 -0.37
CA THR A 124 -2.30 0.21 -0.81
C THR A 124 -3.57 -0.66 -0.81
N GLY A 125 -4.49 -0.47 0.16
CA GLY A 125 -5.77 -1.19 0.22
C GLY A 125 -6.69 -0.94 -1.00
N GLY A 126 -6.47 0.14 -1.74
CA GLY A 126 -7.16 0.42 -3.00
C GLY A 126 -6.99 -0.67 -4.06
N GLY A 127 -5.89 -1.42 -4.03
CA GLY A 127 -5.62 -2.50 -4.98
C GLY A 127 -6.60 -3.68 -4.90
N ILE A 128 -7.26 -3.87 -3.75
CA ILE A 128 -8.33 -4.86 -3.56
C ILE A 128 -9.73 -4.21 -3.59
N GLY A 129 -9.84 -2.92 -3.91
CA GLY A 129 -11.12 -2.21 -4.00
C GLY A 129 -11.62 -1.62 -2.68
N MET A 130 -10.73 -1.30 -1.74
CA MET A 130 -11.08 -0.54 -0.54
C MET A 130 -10.96 0.97 -0.78
N LEU A 131 -11.77 1.76 -0.08
CA LEU A 131 -11.51 3.19 0.09
C LEU A 131 -10.55 3.38 1.27
N ALA A 132 -9.25 3.30 1.01
CA ALA A 132 -8.20 3.26 2.03
C ALA A 132 -7.37 4.56 2.06
N MET A 133 -7.28 5.25 3.19
CA MET A 133 -6.66 6.58 3.30
C MET A 133 -5.64 6.65 4.44
N GLY A 134 -4.56 7.38 4.23
CA GLY A 134 -3.67 7.77 5.33
C GLY A 134 -4.32 8.87 6.17
N ALA A 135 -4.21 8.79 7.49
CA ALA A 135 -4.77 9.76 8.43
C ALA A 135 -3.84 9.98 9.63
N GLY A 136 -4.09 11.06 10.39
CA GLY A 136 -3.37 11.30 11.64
C GLY A 136 -3.74 10.30 12.73
N GLY A 137 -2.89 10.17 13.76
CA GLY A 137 -3.15 9.30 14.91
C GLY A 137 -4.50 9.60 15.59
N LEU A 138 -4.83 10.88 15.72
CA LEU A 138 -6.07 11.33 16.34
C LEU A 138 -7.32 10.91 15.53
N ASP A 139 -7.28 11.06 14.21
CA ASP A 139 -8.38 10.64 13.34
C ASP A 139 -8.60 9.12 13.44
N VAL A 140 -7.50 8.35 13.47
CA VAL A 140 -7.53 6.90 13.66
C VAL A 140 -8.11 6.55 15.05
N ALA A 141 -7.72 7.27 16.10
CA ALA A 141 -8.27 7.10 17.45
C ALA A 141 -9.78 7.40 17.51
N VAL A 142 -10.22 8.50 16.90
CA VAL A 142 -11.64 8.87 16.81
C VAL A 142 -12.43 7.80 16.05
N ALA A 143 -11.92 7.33 14.91
CA ALA A 143 -12.54 6.26 14.13
C ALA A 143 -12.62 4.94 14.92
N MET A 144 -11.55 4.54 15.63
CA MET A 144 -11.58 3.41 16.55
C MET A 144 -12.66 3.56 17.62
N GLY A 145 -12.94 4.79 18.07
CA GLY A 145 -14.02 5.12 19.01
C GLY A 145 -15.43 5.10 18.40
N GLY A 146 -15.55 4.89 17.08
CA GLY A 146 -16.79 4.95 16.32
C GLY A 146 -17.21 6.38 15.94
N GLY A 147 -16.31 7.36 16.06
CA GLY A 147 -16.51 8.70 15.53
C GLY A 147 -16.37 8.74 14.00
N ALA A 148 -16.87 9.82 13.40
CA ALA A 148 -16.73 10.05 11.97
C ALA A 148 -15.31 10.51 11.61
N TYR A 149 -14.82 10.07 10.45
CA TYR A 149 -13.62 10.64 9.82
C TYR A 149 -14.04 11.75 8.86
N TYR A 150 -13.51 12.95 9.05
CA TYR A 150 -13.85 14.11 8.23
C TYR A 150 -12.81 14.32 7.13
N VAL A 151 -13.29 14.46 5.90
CA VAL A 151 -12.45 14.72 4.73
C VAL A 151 -13.16 15.69 3.79
N THR A 152 -12.40 16.47 3.03
CA THR A 152 -12.97 17.26 1.93
C THR A 152 -13.35 16.31 0.80
N MET A 153 -14.62 16.36 0.36
CA MET A 153 -15.14 15.56 -0.75
C MET A 153 -14.24 15.73 -1.97
N PRO A 154 -13.58 14.66 -2.43
CA PRO A 154 -12.59 14.75 -3.49
C PRO A 154 -13.24 14.78 -4.87
N LYS A 155 -12.49 15.29 -5.84
CA LYS A 155 -12.75 15.10 -7.28
C LYS A 155 -12.39 13.68 -7.71
N MET A 156 -12.89 13.24 -8.86
CA MET A 156 -12.65 11.90 -9.42
C MET A 156 -11.80 11.99 -10.67
N ILE A 157 -10.63 11.34 -10.66
CA ILE A 157 -9.76 11.20 -11.83
C ILE A 157 -9.81 9.74 -12.29
N LEU A 158 -10.24 9.50 -13.54
CA LEU A 158 -10.14 8.17 -14.15
C LEU A 158 -8.78 8.02 -14.83
N VAL A 159 -8.05 6.96 -14.48
CA VAL A 159 -6.90 6.49 -15.26
C VAL A 159 -7.31 5.22 -15.98
N LYS A 160 -7.49 5.33 -17.30
CA LYS A 160 -7.94 4.26 -18.18
C LYS A 160 -6.73 3.52 -18.76
N LEU A 161 -6.57 2.28 -18.34
CA LEU A 161 -5.52 1.37 -18.78
C LEU A 161 -5.99 0.56 -20.00
N SER A 162 -5.17 0.52 -21.04
CA SER A 162 -5.34 -0.37 -22.20
C SER A 162 -4.14 -1.28 -22.38
N GLY A 163 -4.30 -2.32 -23.20
CA GLY A 163 -3.20 -3.24 -23.50
C GLY A 163 -2.73 -4.07 -22.30
N LYS A 164 -1.47 -4.51 -22.31
CA LYS A 164 -0.87 -5.31 -21.23
C LYS A 164 0.61 -4.99 -21.04
N LEU A 165 1.09 -5.11 -19.81
CA LEU A 165 2.51 -4.92 -19.49
C LEU A 165 3.39 -5.87 -20.30
N ARG A 166 4.45 -5.32 -20.89
CA ARG A 166 5.48 -6.08 -21.61
C ARG A 166 6.47 -6.73 -20.63
N PRO A 167 7.25 -7.75 -21.07
CA PRO A 167 8.36 -8.26 -20.27
C PRO A 167 9.26 -7.13 -19.79
N TRP A 168 9.73 -7.23 -18.54
CA TRP A 168 10.53 -6.23 -17.82
C TRP A 168 9.82 -4.93 -17.43
N VAL A 169 8.58 -4.72 -17.85
CA VAL A 169 7.72 -3.64 -17.37
C VAL A 169 6.84 -4.17 -16.24
N SER A 170 6.70 -3.38 -15.20
CA SER A 170 6.04 -3.72 -13.95
C SER A 170 4.94 -2.73 -13.60
N ALA A 171 4.17 -3.05 -12.56
CA ALA A 171 3.15 -2.14 -12.04
C ALA A 171 3.74 -0.84 -11.49
N LYS A 172 5.01 -0.88 -11.05
CA LYS A 172 5.75 0.31 -10.61
C LYS A 172 5.90 1.32 -11.74
N ASP A 173 6.14 0.86 -12.97
CA ASP A 173 6.29 1.73 -14.14
C ASP A 173 4.98 2.45 -14.49
N VAL A 174 3.82 1.83 -14.21
CA VAL A 174 2.50 2.48 -14.37
C VAL A 174 2.35 3.67 -13.42
N SER A 175 2.74 3.49 -12.14
CA SER A 175 2.72 4.58 -11.16
C SER A 175 3.70 5.68 -11.49
N LEU A 176 4.91 5.32 -11.94
CA LEU A 176 5.93 6.28 -12.35
C LEU A 176 5.49 7.08 -13.59
N GLU A 177 4.83 6.44 -14.56
CA GLU A 177 4.26 7.15 -15.70
C GLU A 177 3.16 8.12 -15.26
N LEU A 178 2.29 7.72 -14.33
CA LEU A 178 1.27 8.63 -13.81
C LEU A 178 1.90 9.80 -13.03
N LEU A 179 2.94 9.55 -12.23
CA LEU A 179 3.74 10.59 -11.56
C LEU A 179 4.37 11.56 -12.58
N ARG A 180 4.87 11.05 -13.70
CA ARG A 180 5.41 11.89 -14.78
C ARG A 180 4.34 12.79 -15.42
N ILE A 181 3.11 12.28 -15.56
CA ILE A 181 1.97 13.03 -16.14
C ILE A 181 1.41 14.07 -15.18
N LEU A 182 1.30 13.73 -13.89
CA LEU A 182 0.58 14.52 -12.90
C LEU A 182 1.49 15.36 -11.99
N SER A 183 2.77 15.02 -11.86
CA SER A 183 3.70 15.51 -10.82
C SER A 183 3.23 15.22 -9.39
N VAL A 184 4.05 15.56 -8.40
CA VAL A 184 3.74 15.32 -6.96
C VAL A 184 2.53 16.08 -6.41
N LYS A 185 1.93 17.00 -7.18
CA LYS A 185 0.74 17.77 -6.76
C LYS A 185 -0.51 17.48 -7.59
N GLY A 186 -0.41 16.66 -8.63
CA GLY A 186 -1.51 16.49 -9.58
C GLY A 186 -2.69 15.68 -9.06
N GLY A 187 -2.52 14.96 -7.95
CA GLY A 187 -3.58 14.20 -7.28
C GLY A 187 -4.28 14.94 -6.14
N VAL A 188 -3.77 16.09 -5.69
CA VAL A 188 -4.28 16.78 -4.49
C VAL A 188 -5.78 17.06 -4.59
N GLY A 189 -6.52 16.67 -3.54
CA GLY A 189 -7.98 16.83 -3.46
C GLY A 189 -8.77 15.92 -4.41
N SER A 190 -8.14 14.85 -4.92
CA SER A 190 -8.76 13.91 -5.85
C SER A 190 -8.56 12.46 -5.40
N ILE A 191 -9.50 11.60 -5.82
CA ILE A 191 -9.34 10.15 -5.81
C ILE A 191 -9.03 9.69 -7.23
N ILE A 192 -8.01 8.83 -7.36
CA ILE A 192 -7.64 8.22 -8.63
C ILE A 192 -8.33 6.87 -8.74
N GLU A 193 -9.23 6.75 -9.70
CA GLU A 193 -9.90 5.49 -10.00
C GLU A 193 -9.27 4.84 -11.24
N TRP A 194 -8.92 3.56 -11.15
CA TRP A 194 -8.26 2.81 -12.21
C TRP A 194 -9.28 1.98 -12.98
N GLY A 195 -9.41 2.23 -14.28
CA GLY A 195 -10.38 1.55 -15.15
C GLY A 195 -9.78 1.13 -16.49
N GLY A 196 -10.62 0.64 -17.40
CA GLY A 196 -10.20 0.16 -18.73
C GLY A 196 -9.83 -1.33 -18.76
N GLU A 197 -9.69 -1.87 -19.97
CA GLU A 197 -9.47 -3.30 -20.20
C GLU A 197 -8.15 -3.81 -19.58
N GLY A 198 -7.13 -2.95 -19.51
CA GLY A 198 -5.80 -3.28 -19.01
C GLY A 198 -5.80 -3.66 -17.53
N VAL A 199 -6.80 -3.21 -16.76
CA VAL A 199 -6.96 -3.55 -15.33
C VAL A 199 -7.02 -5.05 -15.10
N SER A 200 -7.73 -5.78 -15.97
CA SER A 200 -7.90 -7.23 -15.86
C SER A 200 -6.58 -8.01 -16.03
N THR A 201 -5.55 -7.36 -16.57
CA THR A 201 -4.21 -7.95 -16.77
C THR A 201 -3.29 -7.83 -15.54
N LEU A 202 -3.71 -7.05 -14.54
CA LEU A 202 -2.93 -6.76 -13.33
C LEU A 202 -3.46 -7.56 -12.14
N THR A 203 -2.56 -8.29 -11.47
CA THR A 203 -2.85 -9.00 -10.21
C THR A 203 -3.14 -8.02 -9.06
N VAL A 204 -3.83 -8.47 -7.99
CA VAL A 204 -4.09 -7.61 -6.81
C VAL A 204 -2.80 -7.03 -6.21
N PRO A 205 -1.69 -7.78 -6.03
CA PRO A 205 -0.44 -7.17 -5.58
C PRO A 205 0.10 -6.08 -6.51
N GLN A 206 -0.03 -6.25 -7.84
CA GLN A 206 0.34 -5.21 -8.80
C GLN A 206 -0.57 -3.97 -8.69
N ARG A 207 -1.88 -4.17 -8.51
CA ARG A 207 -2.82 -3.08 -8.24
C ARG A 207 -2.47 -2.35 -6.94
N ALA A 208 -2.09 -3.09 -5.91
CA ALA A 208 -1.69 -2.55 -4.61
C ALA A 208 -0.39 -1.74 -4.70
N THR A 209 0.61 -2.19 -5.48
CA THR A 209 1.78 -1.36 -5.85
C THR A 209 1.33 -0.04 -6.47
N ILE A 210 0.36 -0.09 -7.38
CA ILE A 210 -0.10 1.11 -8.08
C ILE A 210 -0.79 2.07 -7.12
N THR A 211 -1.68 1.56 -6.27
CA THR A 211 -2.43 2.42 -5.36
C THR A 211 -1.62 2.92 -4.16
N ASN A 212 -0.63 2.14 -3.71
CA ASN A 212 0.38 2.56 -2.74
C ASN A 212 1.04 3.87 -3.16
N MET A 213 1.44 3.97 -4.44
CA MET A 213 2.10 5.14 -4.98
C MET A 213 1.17 6.32 -5.32
N GLY A 214 -0.14 6.18 -5.06
CA GLY A 214 -1.08 7.30 -5.14
C GLY A 214 -0.75 8.41 -4.14
N THR A 215 -0.09 8.06 -3.05
CA THR A 215 0.36 9.01 -2.01
C THR A 215 1.38 10.00 -2.55
N GLU A 216 2.33 9.57 -3.39
CA GLU A 216 3.35 10.43 -4.00
C GLU A 216 2.77 11.48 -4.96
N LEU A 217 1.54 11.26 -5.46
CA LEU A 217 0.79 12.24 -6.26
C LEU A 217 0.05 13.29 -5.41
N GLY A 218 0.05 13.11 -4.08
CA GLY A 218 -0.77 13.86 -3.14
C GLY A 218 -2.26 13.50 -3.19
N ALA A 219 -2.62 12.37 -3.81
CA ALA A 219 -4.01 11.94 -3.90
C ALA A 219 -4.59 11.59 -2.53
N THR A 220 -5.88 11.83 -2.33
CA THR A 220 -6.59 11.41 -1.11
C THR A 220 -6.49 9.89 -0.95
N THR A 221 -6.70 9.16 -2.06
CA THR A 221 -6.45 7.73 -2.21
C THR A 221 -6.56 7.36 -3.69
N SER A 222 -6.40 6.07 -4.00
CA SER A 222 -6.70 5.52 -5.31
C SER A 222 -7.31 4.12 -5.19
N ILE A 223 -8.08 3.69 -6.18
CA ILE A 223 -8.90 2.48 -6.07
C ILE A 223 -9.03 1.74 -7.41
N PHE A 224 -8.92 0.41 -7.36
CA PHE A 224 -9.24 -0.49 -8.47
C PHE A 224 -10.64 -1.11 -8.30
N PRO A 225 -11.27 -1.57 -9.39
CA PRO A 225 -12.46 -2.42 -9.31
C PRO A 225 -12.17 -3.73 -8.59
N SER A 226 -13.24 -4.35 -8.14
CA SER A 226 -13.23 -5.71 -7.59
C SER A 226 -13.86 -6.65 -8.62
N ASP A 227 -13.00 -7.32 -9.36
CA ASP A 227 -13.33 -8.20 -10.48
C ASP A 227 -12.91 -9.66 -10.17
N GLU A 228 -12.89 -10.52 -11.19
CA GLU A 228 -12.50 -11.93 -11.02
C GLU A 228 -11.04 -12.09 -10.55
N VAL A 229 -10.16 -11.12 -10.81
CA VAL A 229 -8.78 -11.14 -10.28
C VAL A 229 -8.79 -10.92 -8.77
N THR A 230 -9.63 -10.00 -8.29
CA THR A 230 -9.84 -9.78 -6.86
C THR A 230 -10.45 -11.01 -6.19
N ARG A 231 -11.43 -11.65 -6.84
CA ARG A 231 -12.03 -12.90 -6.36
C ARG A 231 -10.99 -14.02 -6.25
N ALA A 232 -10.17 -14.21 -7.28
CA ALA A 232 -9.12 -15.23 -7.32
C ALA A 232 -8.06 -15.00 -6.23
N PHE A 233 -7.65 -13.75 -6.00
CA PHE A 233 -6.74 -13.39 -4.92
C PHE A 233 -7.34 -13.73 -3.55
N LEU A 234 -8.58 -13.32 -3.29
CA LEU A 234 -9.26 -13.65 -2.03
C LEU A 234 -9.43 -15.14 -1.84
N ALA A 235 -9.73 -15.91 -2.89
CA ALA A 235 -9.79 -17.36 -2.84
C ALA A 235 -8.44 -18.00 -2.49
N ALA A 236 -7.34 -17.50 -3.09
CA ALA A 236 -5.98 -17.95 -2.77
C ALA A 236 -5.59 -17.68 -1.31
N GLU A 237 -6.12 -16.61 -0.72
CA GLU A 237 -5.96 -16.29 0.70
C GLU A 237 -6.95 -17.01 1.63
N GLY A 238 -7.80 -17.91 1.10
CA GLY A 238 -8.82 -18.63 1.86
C GLY A 238 -10.00 -17.75 2.32
N ARG A 239 -10.23 -16.64 1.61
CA ARG A 239 -11.15 -15.56 1.95
C ARG A 239 -12.11 -15.21 0.82
N GLU A 240 -12.42 -16.17 -0.06
CA GLU A 240 -13.35 -15.94 -1.18
C GLU A 240 -14.71 -15.35 -0.73
N GLY A 241 -15.18 -15.71 0.48
CA GLY A 241 -16.41 -15.17 1.06
C GLY A 241 -16.39 -13.67 1.39
N ASP A 242 -15.21 -13.02 1.39
CA ASP A 242 -15.09 -11.57 1.52
C ASP A 242 -15.23 -10.84 0.16
N TYR A 243 -15.33 -11.56 -0.95
CA TYR A 243 -15.44 -10.98 -2.28
C TYR A 243 -16.76 -10.21 -2.45
N THR A 244 -16.65 -8.98 -2.94
CA THR A 244 -17.78 -8.16 -3.38
C THR A 244 -17.44 -7.54 -4.73
N PRO A 245 -18.24 -7.73 -5.80
CA PRO A 245 -17.97 -7.12 -7.09
C PRO A 245 -18.12 -5.61 -7.02
N LEU A 246 -17.21 -4.87 -7.64
CA LEU A 246 -17.25 -3.40 -7.70
C LEU A 246 -16.93 -2.90 -9.10
N SER A 247 -17.81 -2.05 -9.61
CA SER A 247 -17.63 -1.33 -10.86
C SER A 247 -18.29 0.03 -10.80
N SER A 248 -17.77 0.97 -11.58
CA SER A 248 -18.43 2.24 -11.85
C SER A 248 -19.73 2.04 -12.64
N ASP A 249 -20.67 2.97 -12.48
CA ASP A 249 -21.84 3.02 -13.35
C ASP A 249 -21.42 3.40 -14.78
N SER A 250 -22.15 2.92 -15.79
CA SER A 250 -21.81 3.13 -17.21
C SER A 250 -21.84 4.61 -17.63
N ASP A 251 -22.63 5.44 -16.94
CA ASP A 251 -22.75 6.88 -17.15
C ASP A 251 -22.08 7.70 -16.02
N ALA A 252 -21.15 7.10 -15.27
CA ALA A 252 -20.36 7.81 -14.26
C ALA A 252 -19.50 8.91 -14.89
N VAL A 253 -19.46 10.07 -14.23
CA VAL A 253 -18.74 11.26 -14.70
C VAL A 253 -17.48 11.48 -13.86
N TYR A 254 -16.37 11.75 -14.54
CA TYR A 254 -15.07 12.02 -13.93
C TYR A 254 -14.65 13.46 -14.24
N ASP A 255 -14.01 14.11 -13.27
CA ASP A 255 -13.46 15.47 -13.42
C ASP A 255 -12.29 15.51 -14.41
N ARG A 256 -11.57 14.38 -14.57
CA ARG A 256 -10.48 14.21 -15.53
C ARG A 256 -10.36 12.75 -15.95
N VAL A 257 -9.98 12.53 -17.21
CA VAL A 257 -9.63 11.21 -17.75
C VAL A 257 -8.20 11.25 -18.27
N ILE A 258 -7.41 10.24 -17.92
CA ILE A 258 -6.03 10.02 -18.36
C ILE A 258 -5.99 8.63 -18.97
N GLU A 259 -5.34 8.47 -20.12
CA GLU A 259 -5.20 7.17 -20.77
C GLU A 259 -3.74 6.73 -20.74
N ILE A 260 -3.49 5.46 -20.39
CA ILE A 260 -2.16 4.83 -20.38
C ILE A 260 -2.26 3.50 -21.11
N ASP A 261 -1.51 3.34 -22.20
CA ASP A 261 -1.33 2.05 -22.87
C ASP A 261 -0.17 1.29 -22.23
N LEU A 262 -0.50 0.22 -21.50
CA LEU A 262 0.47 -0.62 -20.81
C LEU A 262 1.48 -1.28 -21.77
N SER A 263 1.14 -1.37 -23.05
CA SER A 263 1.97 -2.01 -24.09
C SER A 263 3.09 -1.08 -24.59
N THR A 264 2.96 0.23 -24.39
CA THR A 264 3.96 1.21 -24.83
C THR A 264 4.95 1.56 -23.72
N LEU A 265 4.57 1.32 -22.45
CA LEU A 265 5.45 1.55 -21.30
C LEU A 265 6.78 0.80 -21.44
N GLU A 266 7.84 1.44 -20.96
CA GLU A 266 9.18 0.88 -20.78
C GLU A 266 9.58 0.96 -19.30
N PRO A 267 10.67 0.32 -18.86
CA PRO A 267 11.13 0.43 -17.48
C PRO A 267 11.51 1.88 -17.11
N LEU A 268 10.98 2.37 -16.00
CA LEU A 268 11.14 3.74 -15.51
C LEU A 268 11.81 3.76 -14.13
N VAL A 269 12.49 4.86 -13.83
CA VAL A 269 13.10 5.15 -12.52
C VAL A 269 12.78 6.58 -12.12
N ALA A 270 12.39 6.79 -10.86
CA ALA A 270 12.37 8.11 -10.26
C ALA A 270 13.79 8.50 -9.81
N CYS A 271 14.34 9.55 -10.41
CA CYS A 271 15.67 10.06 -10.12
C CYS A 271 15.67 11.03 -8.93
N PRO A 272 16.78 11.18 -8.19
CA PRO A 272 16.89 12.15 -7.12
C PRO A 272 16.60 13.60 -7.58
N HIS A 273 16.10 14.50 -6.74
CA HIS A 273 15.64 14.28 -5.36
C HIS A 273 14.11 14.23 -5.25
N SER A 274 13.38 14.04 -6.36
CA SER A 274 11.91 14.11 -6.39
C SER A 274 11.31 12.86 -7.05
N PRO A 275 10.24 12.27 -6.50
CA PRO A 275 9.63 11.06 -7.06
C PRO A 275 8.97 11.28 -8.44
N ASP A 276 8.70 12.52 -8.84
CA ASP A 276 8.20 12.85 -10.18
C ASP A 276 9.30 13.15 -11.22
N ASN A 277 10.58 13.11 -10.83
CA ASN A 277 11.72 13.18 -11.76
C ASN A 277 11.93 11.82 -12.45
N VAL A 278 10.96 11.39 -13.24
CA VAL A 278 10.92 10.06 -13.83
C VAL A 278 11.65 10.03 -15.17
N LYS A 279 12.55 9.05 -15.32
CA LYS A 279 13.30 8.80 -16.56
C LYS A 279 13.24 7.33 -16.97
N PRO A 280 13.33 7.03 -18.28
CA PRO A 280 13.61 5.69 -18.77
C PRO A 280 14.92 5.13 -18.17
N VAL A 281 14.91 3.85 -17.79
CA VAL A 281 16.13 3.14 -17.34
C VAL A 281 17.24 3.20 -18.41
N SER A 282 16.87 3.22 -19.68
CA SER A 282 17.77 3.30 -20.83
C SER A 282 18.65 4.55 -20.85
N GLU A 283 18.23 5.64 -20.17
CA GLU A 283 19.00 6.88 -20.04
C GLU A 283 20.04 6.85 -18.90
N LEU A 284 20.07 5.78 -18.09
CA LEU A 284 20.85 5.71 -16.85
C LEU A 284 21.98 4.66 -16.88
N SER A 285 22.43 4.26 -18.08
CA SER A 285 23.42 3.17 -18.25
C SER A 285 24.76 3.41 -17.56
N ASP A 286 25.15 4.68 -17.38
CA ASP A 286 26.47 5.06 -16.88
C ASP A 286 26.45 5.39 -15.37
N VAL A 287 25.30 5.23 -14.71
CA VAL A 287 25.15 5.52 -13.28
C VAL A 287 25.70 4.35 -12.46
N LYS A 288 26.76 4.61 -11.69
CA LYS A 288 27.27 3.66 -10.70
C LYS A 288 26.26 3.53 -9.55
N VAL A 289 26.00 2.29 -9.15
CA VAL A 289 25.15 1.96 -8.00
C VAL A 289 26.02 1.36 -6.90
N ASP A 290 25.96 1.91 -5.69
CA ASP A 290 26.68 1.38 -4.52
C ASP A 290 25.76 0.52 -3.63
N GLN A 291 24.44 0.75 -3.69
CA GLN A 291 23.45 0.06 -2.87
C GLN A 291 22.15 -0.22 -3.64
N VAL A 292 21.58 -1.42 -3.44
CA VAL A 292 20.27 -1.82 -3.97
C VAL A 292 19.40 -2.35 -2.84
N CYS A 293 18.19 -1.80 -2.69
CA CYS A 293 17.19 -2.26 -1.72
C CYS A 293 15.96 -2.75 -2.48
N VAL A 294 15.66 -4.04 -2.35
CA VAL A 294 14.46 -4.66 -2.93
C VAL A 294 13.47 -4.97 -1.83
N GLY A 295 12.17 -4.75 -2.08
CA GLY A 295 11.11 -5.05 -1.12
C GLY A 295 10.37 -3.79 -0.71
N SER A 296 10.28 -3.56 0.61
CA SER A 296 9.52 -2.49 1.27
C SER A 296 8.00 -2.57 1.09
N CYS A 297 7.27 -1.53 1.50
CA CYS A 297 5.81 -1.50 1.45
C CYS A 297 5.24 -1.51 0.02
N THR A 298 6.02 -1.18 -1.01
CA THR A 298 5.52 -1.00 -2.38
C THR A 298 5.67 -2.23 -3.27
N ASN A 299 6.79 -2.97 -3.20
CA ASN A 299 7.12 -4.06 -4.14
C ASN A 299 7.76 -5.27 -3.44
N SER A 300 7.01 -5.90 -2.54
CA SER A 300 7.50 -7.03 -1.73
C SER A 300 6.60 -8.26 -1.76
N SER A 301 5.75 -8.36 -2.79
CA SER A 301 4.92 -9.54 -3.04
C SER A 301 5.75 -10.73 -3.50
N LEU A 302 5.17 -11.94 -3.46
CA LEU A 302 5.83 -13.14 -3.98
C LEU A 302 6.25 -12.96 -5.45
N ALA A 303 5.39 -12.39 -6.29
CA ALA A 303 5.69 -12.21 -7.71
C ALA A 303 6.88 -11.26 -7.92
N ASP A 304 7.00 -10.21 -7.11
CA ASP A 304 8.14 -9.27 -7.19
C ASP A 304 9.45 -9.96 -6.81
N LEU A 305 9.43 -10.72 -5.72
CA LEU A 305 10.62 -11.38 -5.20
C LEU A 305 11.03 -12.60 -6.01
N LEU A 306 10.09 -13.28 -6.68
CA LEU A 306 10.41 -14.33 -7.66
C LEU A 306 11.12 -13.76 -8.89
N ARG A 307 10.75 -12.56 -9.37
CA ARG A 307 11.49 -11.90 -10.47
C ARG A 307 12.93 -11.61 -10.03
N VAL A 308 13.10 -11.07 -8.83
CA VAL A 308 14.42 -10.76 -8.26
C VAL A 308 15.26 -12.03 -8.11
N ALA A 309 14.70 -13.09 -7.53
CA ALA A 309 15.36 -14.39 -7.42
C ALA A 309 15.78 -14.93 -8.80
N SER A 310 14.89 -14.84 -9.80
CA SER A 310 15.20 -15.26 -11.17
C SER A 310 16.32 -14.45 -11.83
N MET A 311 16.46 -13.16 -11.50
CA MET A 311 17.55 -12.32 -12.00
C MET A 311 18.90 -12.67 -11.36
N LEU A 312 18.87 -13.05 -10.08
CA LEU A 312 20.04 -13.37 -9.25
C LEU A 312 20.51 -14.82 -9.38
N LYS A 313 19.64 -15.73 -9.84
CA LYS A 313 19.94 -17.15 -9.97
C LYS A 313 21.24 -17.42 -10.73
N CYS A 314 22.11 -18.22 -10.12
CA CYS A 314 23.43 -18.58 -10.64
C CYS A 314 24.36 -17.37 -10.91
N LYS A 315 24.10 -16.22 -10.30
CA LYS A 315 24.95 -15.03 -10.37
C LYS A 315 25.40 -14.62 -8.97
N LYS A 316 26.42 -13.77 -8.92
CA LYS A 316 26.84 -13.07 -7.69
C LYS A 316 26.66 -11.58 -7.89
N ILE A 317 26.23 -10.90 -6.84
CA ILE A 317 26.24 -9.44 -6.79
C ILE A 317 27.68 -8.96 -6.90
N ALA A 318 27.88 -7.84 -7.60
CA ALA A 318 29.21 -7.25 -7.77
C ALA A 318 29.79 -6.84 -6.40
N ASP A 319 31.10 -7.05 -6.20
CA ASP A 319 31.78 -6.80 -4.92
C ASP A 319 31.63 -5.36 -4.40
N SER A 320 31.39 -4.40 -5.30
CA SER A 320 31.19 -2.99 -4.97
C SER A 320 29.74 -2.62 -4.61
N VAL A 321 28.80 -3.57 -4.63
CA VAL A 321 27.36 -3.32 -4.45
C VAL A 321 26.85 -4.01 -3.20
N SER A 322 26.26 -3.25 -2.29
CA SER A 322 25.51 -3.79 -1.15
C SER A 322 24.05 -3.99 -1.55
N MET A 323 23.57 -5.23 -1.58
CA MET A 323 22.17 -5.52 -1.94
C MET A 323 21.41 -6.14 -0.77
N SER A 324 20.18 -5.66 -0.54
CA SER A 324 19.24 -6.23 0.41
C SER A 324 17.91 -6.62 -0.24
N VAL A 325 17.24 -7.60 0.36
CA VAL A 325 15.90 -8.04 -0.02
C VAL A 325 15.02 -8.16 1.23
N SER A 326 13.93 -7.40 1.28
CA SER A 326 12.93 -7.41 2.36
C SER A 326 11.62 -8.04 1.89
N PRO A 327 11.24 -9.24 2.35
CA PRO A 327 9.93 -9.80 2.07
C PRO A 327 8.80 -9.00 2.73
N GLY A 328 7.65 -8.89 2.07
CA GLY A 328 6.56 -8.06 2.56
C GLY A 328 5.83 -8.66 3.76
N SER A 329 5.83 -10.00 3.86
CA SER A 329 5.23 -10.73 4.96
C SER A 329 5.93 -12.06 5.20
N LYS A 330 5.68 -12.63 6.38
CA LYS A 330 6.10 -14.00 6.72
C LYS A 330 5.55 -15.04 5.75
N GLN A 331 4.34 -14.83 5.22
CA GLN A 331 3.76 -15.70 4.21
C GLN A 331 4.60 -15.66 2.93
N VAL A 332 4.94 -14.48 2.44
CA VAL A 332 5.81 -14.32 1.26
C VAL A 332 7.17 -14.96 1.49
N LEU A 333 7.79 -14.73 2.64
CA LEU A 333 9.08 -15.35 2.97
C LEU A 333 8.99 -16.89 3.00
N SER A 334 7.94 -17.45 3.58
CA SER A 334 7.71 -18.91 3.58
C SER A 334 7.60 -19.44 2.15
N MET A 335 6.78 -18.81 1.30
CA MET A 335 6.59 -19.24 -0.08
C MET A 335 7.89 -19.17 -0.89
N LEU A 336 8.74 -18.15 -0.66
CA LEU A 336 10.06 -18.07 -1.28
C LEU A 336 10.98 -19.21 -0.84
N SER A 337 10.91 -19.59 0.44
CA SER A 337 11.64 -20.75 0.97
C SER A 337 11.15 -22.05 0.32
N ASP A 338 9.83 -22.25 0.27
CA ASP A 338 9.22 -23.49 -0.21
C ASP A 338 9.48 -23.75 -1.70
N CYS A 339 9.61 -22.70 -2.52
CA CYS A 339 9.92 -22.83 -3.95
C CYS A 339 11.43 -22.73 -4.27
N GLY A 340 12.30 -22.59 -3.27
CA GLY A 340 13.76 -22.50 -3.44
C GLY A 340 14.28 -21.14 -3.92
N ALA A 341 13.40 -20.18 -4.22
CA ALA A 341 13.78 -18.83 -4.64
C ALA A 341 14.58 -18.08 -3.57
N LEU A 342 14.32 -18.35 -2.29
CA LEU A 342 15.12 -17.80 -1.19
C LEU A 342 16.59 -18.23 -1.29
N SER A 343 16.85 -19.48 -1.67
CA SER A 343 18.22 -19.98 -1.85
C SER A 343 18.93 -19.27 -3.00
N ASP A 344 18.23 -19.01 -4.11
CA ASP A 344 18.79 -18.24 -5.23
C ASP A 344 19.17 -16.80 -4.80
N ILE A 345 18.35 -16.16 -3.95
CA ILE A 345 18.65 -14.83 -3.38
C ILE A 345 19.89 -14.90 -2.49
N LEU A 346 19.95 -15.82 -1.53
CA LEU A 346 21.07 -15.93 -0.59
C LEU A 346 22.39 -16.31 -1.29
N ALA A 347 22.34 -17.22 -2.26
CA ALA A 347 23.50 -17.65 -3.02
C ALA A 347 24.15 -16.53 -3.83
N SER A 348 23.38 -15.49 -4.18
CA SER A 348 23.90 -14.31 -4.89
C SER A 348 24.74 -13.37 -4.02
N GLY A 349 24.68 -13.53 -2.68
CA GLY A 349 25.30 -12.62 -1.72
C GLY A 349 24.35 -11.52 -1.20
N ALA A 350 23.08 -11.53 -1.59
CA ALA A 350 22.10 -10.57 -1.11
C ALA A 350 21.81 -10.76 0.38
N ARG A 351 21.64 -9.66 1.12
CA ARG A 351 21.24 -9.71 2.52
C ARG A 351 19.72 -9.80 2.63
N LEU A 352 19.23 -10.91 3.16
CA LEU A 352 17.84 -11.02 3.56
C LEU A 352 17.59 -10.14 4.78
N LEU A 353 16.60 -9.25 4.69
CA LEU A 353 16.13 -8.44 5.82
C LEU A 353 14.85 -9.04 6.40
N GLU A 354 14.51 -8.61 7.61
CA GLU A 354 13.27 -8.99 8.27
C GLU A 354 12.04 -8.55 7.45
N CYS A 355 10.91 -9.23 7.65
CA CYS A 355 9.61 -8.86 7.08
C CYS A 355 9.06 -7.59 7.78
N ALA A 356 9.69 -6.46 7.49
CA ALA A 356 9.48 -5.15 8.12
C ALA A 356 9.83 -4.02 7.12
N CYS A 357 9.48 -2.78 7.45
CA CYS A 357 9.74 -1.60 6.59
C CYS A 357 11.23 -1.38 6.32
N GLY A 358 12.05 -1.46 7.38
CA GLY A 358 13.51 -1.37 7.30
C GLY A 358 14.00 -0.13 6.53
N PRO A 359 14.80 -0.29 5.45
CA PRO A 359 15.44 0.84 4.76
C PRO A 359 14.46 1.84 4.17
N CYS A 360 13.20 1.44 3.94
CA CYS A 360 12.13 2.31 3.42
C CYS A 360 11.93 3.59 4.24
N ILE A 361 12.12 3.48 5.56
CA ILE A 361 11.95 4.58 6.52
C ILE A 361 13.30 5.01 7.11
N GLY A 362 14.41 4.60 6.49
CA GLY A 362 15.76 4.86 6.97
C GLY A 362 16.19 3.99 8.18
N MET A 363 15.47 2.91 8.50
CA MET A 363 15.82 2.02 9.60
C MET A 363 16.68 0.86 9.12
N GLY A 364 17.99 0.96 9.41
CA GLY A 364 18.99 -0.05 9.05
C GLY A 364 19.35 -0.03 7.57
N PHE A 365 20.40 -0.79 7.24
CA PHE A 365 20.97 -0.84 5.88
C PHE A 365 21.24 0.54 5.27
N SER A 366 21.67 1.51 6.09
CA SER A 366 21.97 2.87 5.63
C SER A 366 23.04 2.87 4.52
N PRO A 367 22.94 3.76 3.53
CA PRO A 367 23.96 3.89 2.49
C PRO A 367 25.29 4.42 3.08
N ASN A 368 26.35 4.32 2.28
CA ASN A 368 27.62 4.99 2.59
C ASN A 368 27.45 6.52 2.57
N SER A 369 28.27 7.21 3.36
CA SER A 369 28.35 8.67 3.42
C SER A 369 28.98 9.27 2.16
#